data_AF-A0A3M9X3X8-F1
#
_entry.id   AF-A0A3M9X3X8-F1
#
_cell.length_a   1.000
_cell.length_b   1.000
_cell.length_c   1.000
_cell.angle_alpha   90.00
_cell.angle_beta   90.00
_cell.angle_gamma   90.00
#
_symmetry.space_group_name_H-M   'P 1'
#
loop_
_entity.id
_entity.type
_entity.pdbx_description
1 polymer ?
#
loop_
_entity_poly.entity_id
_entity_poly.type
_entity_poly.pdbx_seq_one_letter_code
_entity_poly.pdbx_strand_id
1 'polypeptide(L)'
;MDASARKVGSAVTEFLQQHAGLHFALVLVQLSIHDLPGTDQRIVVPSIPLRTTNIVRGIVQIDDGRVSIVPPAPTTRSEKPTTLSEDEIFAALDARVPGTSDRLVAFLTGCEDLQVRWEVKKTIIVRMTVGEFRVLVFVINANGTVDMGYTYGIKDLTRGFVQKVVNAVPATVFRETPKTAYAKKTDGTFLTVWELLDNAPGIRAALEELNRTLLATDAKSAE
;
A
#
# COMPACT_ATOMS: atom_id res chain seq x y z
N MET A 1 20.28 -35.35 -19.41
CA MET A 1 19.74 -34.03 -19.03
C MET A 1 18.91 -33.52 -20.19
N ASP A 2 17.62 -33.31 -19.93
CA ASP A 2 16.51 -33.37 -20.89
C ASP A 2 16.30 -32.04 -21.65
N ALA A 3 16.07 -32.15 -22.97
CA ALA A 3 15.87 -31.03 -23.89
C ALA A 3 14.60 -30.21 -23.58
N SER A 4 13.63 -30.81 -22.88
CA SER A 4 12.39 -30.15 -22.46
C SER A 4 12.63 -29.02 -21.44
N ALA A 5 13.54 -29.23 -20.47
CA ALA A 5 13.87 -28.22 -19.46
C ALA A 5 14.53 -26.97 -20.06
N ARG A 6 15.31 -27.14 -21.14
CA ARG A 6 16.01 -26.05 -21.82
C ARG A 6 15.05 -25.11 -22.55
N LYS A 7 13.92 -25.64 -23.06
CA LYS A 7 12.89 -24.89 -23.80
C LYS A 7 12.01 -24.04 -22.89
N VAL A 8 11.74 -24.51 -21.67
CA VAL A 8 10.99 -23.73 -20.65
C VAL A 8 11.84 -22.55 -20.16
N GLY A 9 13.14 -22.76 -19.92
CA GLY A 9 14.05 -21.70 -19.47
C GLY A 9 14.19 -20.52 -20.45
N SER A 10 14.27 -20.80 -21.76
CA SER A 10 14.37 -19.74 -22.77
C SER A 10 13.08 -18.93 -22.91
N ALA A 11 11.92 -19.58 -22.87
CA ALA A 11 10.63 -18.91 -22.96
C ALA A 11 10.35 -17.99 -21.74
N VAL A 12 10.74 -18.44 -20.53
CA VAL A 12 10.66 -17.60 -19.33
C VAL A 12 11.59 -16.41 -19.45
N THR A 13 12.83 -16.61 -19.90
CA THR A 13 13.79 -15.52 -20.08
C THR A 13 13.29 -14.45 -21.05
N GLU A 14 12.74 -14.89 -22.18
CA GLU A 14 12.22 -13.99 -23.22
C GLU A 14 10.97 -13.23 -22.74
N PHE A 15 10.06 -13.91 -22.02
CA PHE A 15 8.91 -13.28 -21.37
C PHE A 15 9.33 -12.22 -20.33
N LEU A 16 10.34 -12.54 -19.50
CA LEU A 16 10.88 -11.60 -18.51
C LEU A 16 11.57 -10.39 -19.15
N GLN A 17 12.15 -10.55 -20.35
CA GLN A 17 12.77 -9.46 -21.10
C GLN A 17 11.76 -8.56 -21.82
N GLN A 18 10.69 -9.13 -22.38
CA GLN A 18 9.64 -8.39 -23.11
C GLN A 18 8.83 -7.45 -22.21
N HIS A 19 8.73 -7.77 -20.92
CA HIS A 19 7.96 -7.00 -19.93
C HIS A 19 8.86 -6.23 -18.96
N ALA A 20 9.85 -5.51 -19.50
CA ALA A 20 10.78 -4.68 -18.73
C ALA A 20 10.04 -3.56 -17.96
N GLY A 21 9.56 -3.87 -16.76
CA GLY A 21 8.82 -2.95 -15.89
C GLY A 21 7.75 -3.62 -15.01
N LEU A 22 7.39 -4.88 -15.27
CA LEU A 22 6.50 -5.63 -14.38
C LEU A 22 7.28 -6.25 -13.21
N HIS A 23 6.72 -6.20 -12.01
CA HIS A 23 7.20 -7.07 -10.92
C HIS A 23 6.60 -8.46 -11.12
N PHE A 24 7.43 -9.49 -11.00
CA PHE A 24 7.01 -10.87 -11.20
C PHE A 24 7.37 -11.70 -9.98
N ALA A 25 6.41 -12.52 -9.55
CA ALA A 25 6.62 -13.54 -8.53
C ALA A 25 6.61 -14.91 -9.24
N LEU A 26 7.66 -15.69 -9.02
CA LEU A 26 7.73 -17.08 -9.43
C LEU A 26 7.30 -17.99 -8.28
N VAL A 27 6.49 -18.98 -8.61
CA VAL A 27 6.05 -20.05 -7.72
C VAL A 27 6.44 -21.37 -8.36
N LEU A 28 7.17 -22.19 -7.61
CA LEU A 28 7.41 -23.58 -8.01
C LEU A 28 6.25 -24.41 -7.48
N VAL A 29 5.50 -25.04 -8.39
CA VAL A 29 4.43 -25.99 -8.05
C VAL A 29 4.95 -27.39 -8.31
N GLN A 30 4.91 -28.24 -7.29
CA GLN A 30 5.17 -29.66 -7.39
C GLN A 30 3.84 -30.41 -7.37
N LEU A 31 3.63 -31.31 -8.32
CA LEU A 31 2.46 -32.18 -8.38
C LEU A 31 2.89 -33.61 -8.10
N SER A 32 2.53 -34.16 -6.94
CA SER A 32 2.72 -35.58 -6.64
C SER A 32 1.51 -36.36 -7.15
N ILE A 33 1.72 -37.33 -8.03
CA ILE A 33 0.66 -38.15 -8.61
C ILE A 33 0.78 -39.56 -8.04
N HIS A 34 -0.29 -40.06 -7.45
CA HIS A 34 -0.37 -41.40 -6.87
C HIS A 34 -1.52 -42.17 -7.52
N ASP A 35 -1.25 -43.38 -8.01
CA ASP A 35 -2.32 -44.27 -8.45
C ASP A 35 -3.03 -44.86 -7.22
N LEU A 36 -4.35 -44.93 -7.26
CA LEU A 36 -5.15 -45.42 -6.14
C LEU A 36 -5.34 -46.95 -6.27
N PRO A 37 -4.81 -47.76 -5.34
CA PRO A 37 -4.82 -49.22 -5.49
C PRO A 37 -6.23 -49.79 -5.68
N GLY A 38 -6.39 -50.67 -6.68
CA GLY A 38 -7.67 -51.31 -6.97
C GLY A 38 -8.66 -50.47 -7.78
N THR A 39 -8.24 -49.31 -8.29
CA THR A 39 -9.05 -48.44 -9.15
C THR A 39 -8.21 -47.87 -10.29
N ASP A 40 -8.84 -47.41 -11.37
CA ASP A 40 -8.18 -46.64 -12.44
C ASP A 40 -8.08 -45.14 -12.11
N GLN A 41 -8.19 -44.77 -10.82
CA GLN A 41 -8.18 -43.38 -10.37
C GLN A 41 -6.79 -42.95 -9.90
N ARG A 42 -6.51 -41.64 -10.05
CA ARG A 42 -5.27 -41.00 -9.61
C ARG A 42 -5.55 -39.91 -8.59
N ILE A 43 -4.76 -39.88 -7.53
CA ILE A 43 -4.69 -38.76 -6.60
C ILE A 43 -3.58 -37.83 -7.06
N VAL A 44 -3.91 -36.55 -7.23
CA VAL A 44 -2.94 -35.49 -7.51
C VAL A 44 -2.85 -34.60 -6.27
N VAL A 45 -1.67 -34.55 -5.64
CA VAL A 45 -1.39 -33.71 -4.48
C VAL A 45 -0.48 -32.55 -4.91
N PRO A 46 -1.03 -31.34 -5.09
CA PRO A 46 -0.22 -30.16 -5.36
C PRO A 46 0.46 -29.67 -4.07
N SER A 47 1.72 -29.28 -4.19
CA SER A 47 2.47 -28.58 -3.14
C SER A 47 3.26 -27.41 -3.73
N ILE A 48 3.53 -26.39 -2.91
CA ILE A 48 4.27 -25.19 -3.30
C ILE A 48 5.54 -25.13 -2.45
N PRO A 49 6.61 -25.83 -2.86
CA PRO A 49 7.86 -25.86 -2.09
C PRO A 49 8.63 -24.54 -2.10
N LEU A 50 8.42 -23.69 -3.12
CA LEU A 50 9.14 -22.41 -3.24
C LEU A 50 8.21 -21.33 -3.78
N ARG A 51 8.22 -20.18 -3.11
CA ARG A 51 7.55 -18.95 -3.54
C ARG A 51 8.52 -17.79 -3.40
N THR A 52 8.74 -17.07 -4.49
CA THR A 52 9.45 -15.79 -4.45
C THR A 52 8.45 -14.66 -4.18
N THR A 53 8.85 -13.68 -3.40
CA THR A 53 8.02 -12.50 -3.08
C THR A 53 8.25 -11.37 -4.08
N ASN A 54 9.50 -11.16 -4.49
CA ASN A 54 9.91 -10.17 -5.49
C ASN A 54 11.20 -10.64 -6.19
N ILE A 55 11.31 -10.41 -7.50
CA ILE A 55 12.54 -10.69 -8.25
C ILE A 55 13.14 -9.35 -8.68
N VAL A 56 14.25 -8.99 -8.06
CA VAL A 56 15.00 -7.77 -8.37
C VAL A 56 15.98 -8.07 -9.51
N ARG A 57 15.94 -7.26 -10.57
CA ARG A 57 16.91 -7.34 -11.66
C ARG A 57 18.23 -6.74 -11.19
N GLY A 58 19.34 -7.47 -11.30
CA GLY A 58 20.69 -6.93 -11.18
C GLY A 58 21.25 -6.57 -12.55
N ILE A 59 21.96 -5.44 -12.65
CA ILE A 59 22.72 -5.13 -13.87
C ILE A 59 24.06 -5.84 -13.73
N VAL A 60 24.37 -6.72 -14.67
CA VAL A 60 25.70 -7.33 -14.76
C VAL A 60 26.55 -6.37 -15.59
N GLN A 61 27.44 -5.65 -14.92
CA GLN A 61 28.49 -4.89 -15.59
C GLN A 61 29.73 -5.78 -15.72
N ILE A 62 30.35 -5.74 -16.90
CA ILE A 62 31.60 -6.46 -17.17
C ILE A 62 32.62 -5.41 -17.56
N ASP A 63 33.49 -5.04 -16.62
CA ASP A 63 34.58 -4.10 -16.82
C ASP A 63 35.91 -4.86 -16.66
N ASP A 64 36.81 -4.73 -17.64
CA ASP A 64 38.13 -5.37 -17.67
C ASP A 64 38.14 -6.88 -17.32
N GLY A 65 37.14 -7.62 -17.83
CA GLY A 65 37.02 -9.06 -17.61
C GLY A 65 36.57 -9.45 -16.20
N ARG A 66 36.26 -8.49 -15.33
CA ARG A 66 35.63 -8.72 -14.03
C ARG A 66 34.13 -8.51 -14.14
N VAL A 67 33.39 -9.54 -13.74
CA VAL A 67 31.94 -9.49 -13.65
C VAL A 67 31.57 -8.86 -12.31
N SER A 68 30.91 -7.71 -12.34
CA SER A 68 30.29 -7.09 -11.16
C SER A 68 28.78 -7.04 -11.32
N ILE A 69 28.06 -7.59 -10.35
CA ILE A 69 26.61 -7.47 -10.26
C ILE A 69 26.33 -6.22 -9.44
N VAL A 70 25.84 -5.17 -10.09
CA VAL A 70 25.47 -3.93 -9.42
C VAL A 70 23.95 -3.90 -9.30
N PRO A 71 23.39 -3.76 -8.08
CA PRO A 71 21.97 -3.45 -7.93
C PRO A 71 21.65 -2.19 -8.72
N PRO A 72 20.48 -2.07 -9.37
CA PRO A 72 20.02 -0.79 -9.90
C PRO A 72 20.10 0.24 -8.77
N ALA A 73 20.48 1.48 -9.12
CA ALA A 73 20.72 2.53 -8.15
C ALA A 73 19.62 2.54 -7.08
N PRO A 74 19.97 2.46 -5.78
CA PRO A 74 18.98 2.40 -4.73
C PRO A 74 18.11 3.65 -4.85
N THR A 75 16.83 3.44 -5.16
CA THR A 75 15.82 4.45 -4.85
C THR A 75 15.80 4.58 -3.33
N THR A 76 15.52 5.77 -2.82
CA THR A 76 15.53 6.11 -1.39
C THR A 76 14.40 5.43 -0.60
N ARG A 77 14.06 4.18 -0.94
CA ARG A 77 12.89 3.47 -0.49
C ARG A 77 13.32 2.38 0.50
N SER A 78 12.81 2.52 1.72
CA SER A 78 13.08 1.65 2.88
C SER A 78 12.97 0.16 2.52
N GLU A 79 13.89 -0.66 3.05
CA GLU A 79 14.05 -2.12 2.86
C GLU A 79 12.88 -2.99 3.38
N LYS A 80 11.65 -2.47 3.46
CA LYS A 80 10.48 -3.30 3.77
C LYS A 80 10.14 -4.14 2.53
N PRO A 81 9.80 -5.44 2.68
CA PRO A 81 9.32 -6.25 1.57
C PRO A 81 8.09 -5.59 0.91
N THR A 82 8.27 -5.00 -0.27
CA THR A 82 7.17 -4.36 -1.01
C THR A 82 6.37 -5.42 -1.76
N THR A 83 5.04 -5.29 -1.73
CA THR A 83 4.16 -6.14 -2.54
C THR A 83 4.04 -5.55 -3.95
N LEU A 84 3.81 -6.39 -4.97
CA LEU A 84 3.58 -5.95 -6.37
C LEU A 84 2.57 -4.79 -6.48
N SER A 85 1.53 -4.79 -5.65
CA SER A 85 0.51 -3.73 -5.61
C SER A 85 1.01 -2.40 -5.05
N GLU A 86 2.06 -2.40 -4.23
CA GLU A 86 2.63 -1.20 -3.64
C GLU A 86 3.36 -0.36 -4.69
N ASP A 87 4.23 -1.00 -5.45
CA ASP A 87 5.02 -0.34 -6.50
C ASP A 87 4.10 0.19 -7.61
N GLU A 88 3.04 -0.56 -7.96
CA GLU A 88 2.01 -0.12 -8.91
C GLU A 88 1.26 1.14 -8.45
N ILE A 89 0.86 1.20 -7.17
CA ILE A 89 0.14 2.36 -6.64
C ILE A 89 1.02 3.59 -6.62
N PHE A 90 2.26 3.49 -6.11
CA PHE A 90 3.15 4.64 -6.07
C PHE A 90 3.56 5.11 -7.46
N ALA A 91 3.84 4.18 -8.39
CA ALA A 91 4.09 4.52 -9.79
C ALA A 91 2.89 5.25 -10.42
N ALA A 92 1.66 4.82 -10.13
CA ALA A 92 0.44 5.47 -10.63
C ALA A 92 0.23 6.89 -10.05
N LEU A 93 0.66 7.12 -8.81
CA LEU A 93 0.62 8.44 -8.19
C LEU A 93 1.70 9.37 -8.79
N ASP A 94 2.93 8.88 -8.93
CA ASP A 94 4.05 9.65 -9.50
C ASP A 94 3.88 9.95 -10.99
N ALA A 95 3.24 9.06 -11.74
CA ALA A 95 2.91 9.30 -13.14
C ALA A 95 1.97 10.50 -13.33
N ARG A 96 1.18 10.86 -12.31
CA ARG A 96 0.30 12.04 -12.34
C ARG A 96 1.01 13.29 -11.85
N VAL A 97 1.69 13.19 -10.72
CA VAL A 97 2.48 14.28 -10.15
C VAL A 97 3.80 13.69 -9.64
N PRO A 98 4.93 13.95 -10.32
CA PRO A 98 6.22 13.40 -9.93
C PRO A 98 6.60 13.73 -8.48
N GLY A 99 7.12 12.73 -7.74
CA GLY A 99 7.53 12.88 -6.34
C GLY A 99 6.38 12.82 -5.33
N THR A 100 5.18 12.41 -5.76
CA THR A 100 4.05 12.20 -4.85
C THR A 100 4.34 11.08 -3.87
N SER A 101 4.96 9.98 -4.32
CA SER A 101 5.28 8.83 -3.48
C SER A 101 6.18 9.22 -2.31
N ASP A 102 7.32 9.88 -2.59
CA ASP A 102 8.27 10.36 -1.58
C ASP A 102 7.62 11.33 -0.60
N ARG A 103 6.84 12.30 -1.10
CA ARG A 103 6.11 13.27 -0.26
C ARG A 103 5.10 12.57 0.64
N LEU A 104 4.36 11.59 0.12
CA LEU A 104 3.35 10.85 0.87
C LEU A 104 3.99 9.98 1.95
N VAL A 105 5.05 9.25 1.61
CA VAL A 105 5.79 8.42 2.57
C VAL A 105 6.38 9.30 3.67
N ALA A 106 7.04 10.41 3.32
CA ALA A 106 7.61 11.33 4.31
C ALA A 106 6.53 11.90 5.24
N PHE A 107 5.38 12.29 4.70
CA PHE A 107 4.25 12.78 5.50
C PHE A 107 3.71 11.71 6.46
N LEU A 108 3.42 10.50 5.95
CA LEU A 108 2.83 9.42 6.74
C LEU A 108 3.79 8.89 7.81
N THR A 109 5.09 8.76 7.49
CA THR A 109 6.13 8.43 8.47
C THR A 109 6.25 9.53 9.52
N GLY A 110 6.14 10.80 9.12
CA GLY A 110 6.10 11.92 10.04
C GLY A 110 4.96 11.86 11.05
N CYS A 111 3.84 11.19 10.74
CA CYS A 111 2.67 11.06 11.62
C CYS A 111 2.68 9.80 12.50
N GLU A 112 3.73 8.96 12.46
CA GLU A 112 3.77 7.73 13.28
C GLU A 112 3.74 8.01 14.79
N ASP A 113 4.21 9.18 15.22
CA ASP A 113 4.14 9.65 16.61
C ASP A 113 2.69 9.83 17.11
N LEU A 114 1.74 9.99 16.19
CA LEU A 114 0.30 10.08 16.47
C LEU A 114 -0.39 8.71 16.44
N GLN A 115 0.38 7.63 16.53
CA GLN A 115 -0.11 6.25 16.43
C GLN A 115 -0.79 5.96 15.08
N VAL A 116 -0.37 6.67 14.03
CA VAL A 116 -0.77 6.42 12.65
C VAL A 116 0.10 5.31 12.08
N ARG A 117 -0.53 4.33 11.43
CA ARG A 117 0.10 3.28 10.64
C ARG A 117 -0.56 3.24 9.28
N TRP A 118 0.19 2.83 8.27
CA TRP A 118 -0.33 2.68 6.92
C TRP A 118 0.16 1.39 6.29
N GLU A 119 -0.68 0.82 5.44
CA GLU A 119 -0.38 -0.38 4.66
C GLU A 119 -0.84 -0.18 3.22
N VAL A 120 -0.15 -0.82 2.28
CA VAL A 120 -0.52 -0.77 0.87
C VAL A 120 -1.06 -2.13 0.43
N LYS A 121 -2.28 -2.11 -0.09
CA LYS A 121 -2.98 -3.25 -0.70
C LYS A 121 -3.39 -2.84 -2.11
N LYS A 122 -4.67 -2.93 -2.44
CA LYS A 122 -5.25 -2.29 -3.65
C LYS A 122 -5.41 -0.77 -3.50
N THR A 123 -5.31 -0.28 -2.27
CA THR A 123 -5.32 1.12 -1.86
C THR A 123 -4.30 1.30 -0.74
N ILE A 124 -3.92 2.53 -0.46
CA ILE A 124 -3.17 2.86 0.75
C ILE A 124 -4.19 3.07 1.86
N ILE A 125 -4.14 2.23 2.90
CA ILE A 125 -5.01 2.32 4.06
C ILE A 125 -4.21 2.99 5.17
N VAL A 126 -4.66 4.16 5.62
CA VAL A 126 -4.06 4.89 6.74
C VAL A 126 -4.98 4.76 7.95
N ARG A 127 -4.43 4.21 9.04
CA ARG A 127 -5.16 3.89 10.26
C ARG A 127 -4.50 4.55 11.47
N MET A 128 -5.30 5.16 12.33
CA MET A 128 -4.90 5.56 13.67
C MET A 128 -5.38 4.51 14.68
N THR A 129 -4.53 4.10 15.61
CA THR A 129 -4.90 3.13 16.66
C THR A 129 -4.53 3.66 18.03
N VAL A 130 -5.55 3.92 18.87
CA VAL A 130 -5.40 4.50 20.20
C VAL A 130 -6.26 3.67 21.16
N GLY A 131 -5.65 2.96 22.09
CA GLY A 131 -6.35 1.98 22.93
C GLY A 131 -7.15 0.98 22.07
N GLU A 132 -8.44 0.86 22.35
CA GLU A 132 -9.37 0.02 21.58
C GLU A 132 -9.85 0.65 20.27
N PHE A 133 -9.64 1.96 20.07
CA PHE A 133 -10.08 2.66 18.87
C PHE A 133 -9.20 2.34 17.67
N ARG A 134 -9.81 1.87 16.58
CA ARG A 134 -9.15 1.63 15.28
C ARG A 134 -9.85 2.45 14.20
N VAL A 135 -9.26 3.59 13.85
CA VAL A 135 -9.87 4.56 12.93
C VAL A 135 -9.15 4.55 11.59
N LEU A 136 -9.86 4.20 10.52
CA LEU A 136 -9.39 4.40 9.13
C LEU A 136 -9.56 5.88 8.78
N VAL A 137 -8.49 6.65 8.94
CA VAL A 137 -8.49 8.10 8.71
C VAL A 137 -8.49 8.45 7.23
N PHE A 138 -7.74 7.69 6.42
CA PHE A 138 -7.68 7.86 4.97
C PHE A 138 -7.65 6.50 4.27
N VAL A 139 -8.35 6.41 3.15
CA VAL A 139 -8.15 5.38 2.13
C VAL A 139 -7.80 6.09 0.83
N ILE A 140 -6.58 5.87 0.34
CA ILE A 140 -6.03 6.56 -0.84
C ILE A 140 -5.97 5.58 -2.01
N ASN A 141 -6.60 5.93 -3.12
CA ASN A 141 -6.63 5.12 -4.33
C ASN A 141 -5.43 5.43 -5.24
N ALA A 142 -5.13 4.53 -6.17
CA ALA A 142 -4.06 4.71 -7.16
C ALA A 142 -4.25 5.93 -8.09
N ASN A 143 -5.49 6.44 -8.20
CA ASN A 143 -5.81 7.67 -8.92
C ASN A 143 -5.65 8.94 -8.08
N GLY A 144 -5.22 8.81 -6.83
CA GLY A 144 -5.03 9.89 -5.88
C GLY A 144 -6.27 10.29 -5.09
N THR A 145 -7.45 9.72 -5.32
CA THR A 145 -8.64 10.07 -4.52
C THR A 145 -8.53 9.55 -3.09
N VAL A 146 -9.01 10.37 -2.15
CA VAL A 146 -8.98 10.08 -0.72
C VAL A 146 -10.38 10.01 -0.15
N ASP A 147 -10.65 8.94 0.57
CA ASP A 147 -11.88 8.72 1.32
C ASP A 147 -11.60 8.73 2.84
N MET A 148 -12.53 9.31 3.59
CA MET A 148 -12.44 9.55 5.05
C MET A 148 -13.64 8.99 5.83
N GLY A 149 -14.56 8.25 5.17
CA GLY A 149 -15.84 7.81 5.75
C GLY A 149 -15.90 6.35 6.18
N TYR A 150 -14.77 5.65 6.31
CA TYR A 150 -14.76 4.19 6.48
C TYR A 150 -14.97 3.69 7.91
N THR A 151 -14.84 4.54 8.92
CA THR A 151 -15.05 4.13 10.31
C THR A 151 -16.41 4.59 10.80
N TYR A 152 -17.19 3.63 11.30
CA TYR A 152 -18.56 3.84 11.79
C TYR A 152 -18.61 3.79 13.31
N GLY A 153 -19.66 4.39 13.90
CA GLY A 153 -19.92 4.31 15.35
C GLY A 153 -19.08 5.25 16.21
N ILE A 154 -18.12 5.98 15.62
CA ILE A 154 -17.25 6.96 16.30
C ILE A 154 -17.41 8.38 15.74
N LYS A 155 -18.57 8.64 15.13
CA LYS A 155 -18.85 9.88 14.41
C LYS A 155 -18.54 11.11 15.26
N ASP A 156 -18.98 11.13 16.52
CA ASP A 156 -18.78 12.28 17.40
C ASP A 156 -17.30 12.51 17.73
N LEU A 157 -16.52 11.43 17.87
CA LEU A 157 -15.07 11.49 18.09
C LEU A 157 -14.30 12.01 16.86
N THR A 158 -14.86 11.86 15.66
CA THR A 158 -14.21 12.26 14.40
C THR A 158 -14.62 13.65 13.91
N ARG A 159 -15.65 14.28 14.49
CA ARG A 159 -16.14 15.60 14.06
C ARG A 159 -15.06 16.68 14.09
N GLY A 160 -14.31 16.77 15.19
CA GLY A 160 -13.26 17.80 15.37
C GLY A 160 -12.14 17.65 14.33
N PHE A 161 -11.73 16.41 14.08
CA PHE A 161 -10.82 16.05 13.00
C PHE A 161 -11.32 16.51 11.63
N VAL A 162 -12.54 16.14 11.25
CA VAL A 162 -13.12 16.50 9.95
C VAL A 162 -13.24 18.01 9.80
N GLN A 163 -13.65 18.73 10.86
CA GLN A 163 -13.73 20.18 10.82
C GLN A 163 -12.36 20.83 10.58
N LYS A 164 -11.29 20.29 11.19
CA LYS A 164 -9.93 20.79 10.93
C LYS A 164 -9.46 20.49 9.51
N VAL A 165 -9.81 19.35 8.95
CA VAL A 165 -9.54 19.07 7.53
C VAL A 165 -10.24 20.08 6.63
N VAL A 166 -11.51 20.39 6.91
CA VAL A 166 -12.28 21.39 6.16
C VAL A 166 -11.66 22.78 6.23
N ASN A 167 -11.14 23.15 7.40
CA ASN A 167 -10.48 24.44 7.60
C ASN A 167 -9.09 24.49 6.93
N ALA A 168 -8.42 23.34 6.80
CA ALA A 168 -7.08 23.24 6.23
C ALA A 168 -7.08 23.17 4.70
N VAL A 169 -8.07 22.51 4.09
CA VAL A 169 -8.10 22.26 2.65
C VAL A 169 -9.12 23.17 1.98
N PRO A 170 -8.70 24.08 1.08
CA PRO A 170 -9.59 24.97 0.36
C PRO A 170 -10.70 24.23 -0.41
N ALA A 171 -11.86 24.87 -0.57
CA ALA A 171 -13.00 24.33 -1.31
C ALA A 171 -13.50 22.95 -0.82
N THR A 172 -13.34 22.68 0.47
CA THR A 172 -13.92 21.50 1.11
C THR A 172 -15.02 21.90 2.08
N VAL A 173 -15.94 20.97 2.33
CA VAL A 173 -17.11 21.14 3.19
C VAL A 173 -17.26 19.95 4.12
N PHE A 174 -17.75 20.24 5.32
CA PHE A 174 -18.11 19.23 6.30
C PHE A 174 -19.36 18.48 5.81
N ARG A 175 -19.29 17.15 5.80
CA ARG A 175 -20.42 16.27 5.50
C ARG A 175 -20.60 15.27 6.63
N GLU A 176 -21.86 14.91 6.83
CA GLU A 176 -22.25 13.97 7.86
C GLU A 176 -23.36 13.05 7.34
N THR A 177 -23.27 11.79 7.76
CA THR A 177 -24.31 10.78 7.59
C THR A 177 -24.69 10.25 8.96
N PRO A 178 -25.74 9.42 9.07
CA PRO A 178 -26.03 8.74 10.33
C PRO A 178 -24.85 7.92 10.87
N LYS A 179 -23.93 7.46 10.01
CA LYS A 179 -22.85 6.53 10.37
C LYS A 179 -21.50 7.20 10.62
N THR A 180 -21.20 8.34 9.96
CA THR A 180 -19.86 8.93 9.95
C THR A 180 -19.88 10.41 9.55
N ALA A 181 -18.80 11.11 9.86
CA ALA A 181 -18.50 12.48 9.43
C ALA A 181 -17.26 12.46 8.52
N TYR A 182 -17.24 13.27 7.48
CA TYR A 182 -16.15 13.30 6.50
C TYR A 182 -16.07 14.65 5.77
N ALA A 183 -14.89 14.95 5.22
CA ALA A 183 -14.70 16.11 4.36
C ALA A 183 -14.97 15.73 2.91
N LYS A 184 -15.59 16.63 2.14
CA LYS A 184 -15.80 16.46 0.70
C LYS A 184 -15.58 17.79 0.00
N LYS A 185 -15.22 17.79 -1.28
CA LYS A 185 -15.15 19.03 -2.06
C LYS A 185 -16.54 19.65 -2.24
N THR A 186 -16.59 20.97 -2.43
CA THR A 186 -17.85 21.71 -2.65
C THR A 186 -18.64 21.20 -3.86
N ASP A 187 -17.94 20.72 -4.89
CA ASP A 187 -18.51 20.10 -6.10
C ASP A 187 -19.03 18.66 -5.87
N GLY A 188 -18.87 18.12 -4.66
CA GLY A 188 -19.29 16.78 -4.32
C GLY A 188 -18.31 15.67 -4.71
N THR A 189 -17.11 15.99 -5.19
CA THR A 189 -16.04 15.01 -5.47
C THR A 189 -15.19 14.74 -4.22
N PHE A 190 -14.39 13.67 -4.27
CA PHE A 190 -13.45 13.34 -3.19
C PHE A 190 -12.27 14.30 -3.18
N LEU A 191 -11.68 14.48 -1.99
CA LEU A 191 -10.37 15.10 -1.89
C LEU A 191 -9.33 14.23 -2.62
N THR A 192 -8.21 14.84 -2.98
CA THR A 192 -7.06 14.15 -3.55
C THR A 192 -5.89 14.14 -2.58
N VAL A 193 -4.98 13.19 -2.77
CA VAL A 193 -3.76 13.08 -1.97
C VAL A 193 -2.89 14.32 -2.13
N TRP A 194 -2.90 14.97 -3.29
CA TRP A 194 -2.16 16.21 -3.53
C TRP A 194 -2.72 17.36 -2.71
N GLU A 195 -4.05 17.52 -2.65
CA GLU A 195 -4.69 18.52 -1.77
C GLU A 195 -4.35 18.29 -0.29
N LEU A 196 -4.23 17.03 0.16
CA LEU A 196 -3.76 16.74 1.50
C LEU A 196 -2.29 17.12 1.70
N LEU A 197 -1.40 16.74 0.77
CA LEU A 197 0.03 16.98 0.86
C LEU A 197 0.41 18.46 0.71
N ASP A 198 -0.34 19.22 -0.08
CA ASP A 198 -0.15 20.66 -0.25
C ASP A 198 -0.59 21.42 1.01
N ASN A 199 -1.47 20.81 1.82
CA ASN A 199 -1.92 21.34 3.11
C ASN A 199 -1.42 20.49 4.30
N ALA A 200 -0.27 19.82 4.15
CA ALA A 200 0.24 18.84 5.10
C ALA A 200 0.28 19.32 6.57
N PRO A 201 0.70 20.57 6.90
CA PRO A 201 0.66 21.05 8.28
C PRO A 201 -0.76 21.08 8.87
N GLY A 202 -1.75 21.48 8.08
CA GLY A 202 -3.16 21.52 8.51
C GLY A 202 -3.75 20.12 8.64
N ILE A 203 -3.39 19.18 7.76
CA ILE A 203 -3.79 17.78 7.86
C ILE A 203 -3.17 17.12 9.09
N ARG A 204 -1.89 17.38 9.38
CA ARG A 204 -1.24 16.90 10.60
C ARG A 204 -1.96 17.43 11.84
N ALA A 205 -2.25 18.73 11.90
CA ALA A 205 -2.99 19.33 13.01
C ALA A 205 -4.40 18.72 13.19
N ALA A 206 -5.04 18.28 12.10
CA ALA A 206 -6.28 17.52 12.17
C ALA A 206 -6.07 16.13 12.80
N LEU A 207 -5.02 15.40 12.39
CA LEU A 207 -4.69 14.10 12.99
C LEU A 207 -4.34 14.23 14.48
N GLU A 208 -3.64 15.29 14.88
CA GLU A 208 -3.35 15.59 16.29
C GLU A 208 -4.64 15.79 17.10
N GLU A 209 -5.66 16.45 16.53
CA GLU A 209 -6.98 16.60 17.15
C GLU A 209 -7.69 15.27 17.36
N LEU A 210 -7.63 14.40 16.34
CA LEU A 210 -8.21 13.07 16.45
C LEU A 210 -7.52 12.27 17.54
N ASN A 211 -6.18 12.22 17.51
CA ASN A 211 -5.40 11.47 18.48
C ASN A 211 -5.68 11.94 19.91
N ARG A 212 -5.71 13.26 20.15
CA ARG A 212 -6.06 13.83 21.45
C ARG A 212 -7.45 13.44 21.92
N THR A 213 -8.44 13.47 21.02
CA THR A 213 -9.82 13.12 21.31
C THR A 213 -9.96 11.64 21.66
N LEU A 214 -9.28 10.76 20.92
CA LEU A 214 -9.28 9.33 21.20
C LEU A 214 -8.58 9.02 22.54
N LEU A 215 -7.42 9.62 22.82
CA LEU A 215 -6.71 9.44 24.10
C LEU A 215 -7.57 9.89 25.29
N ALA A 216 -8.23 11.04 25.18
CA ALA A 216 -9.11 11.54 26.23
C ALA A 216 -10.34 10.65 26.46
N THR A 217 -10.79 9.92 25.44
CA THR A 217 -11.94 9.01 25.52
C THR A 217 -11.52 7.65 26.08
N ASP A 218 -10.36 7.15 25.67
CA ASP A 218 -9.77 5.91 26.16
C ASP A 218 -9.48 5.98 27.66
N ALA A 219 -8.87 7.09 28.12
CA ALA A 219 -8.60 7.33 29.54
C ALA A 219 -9.86 7.29 30.42
N LYS A 220 -10.98 7.86 29.93
CA LYS A 220 -12.27 7.85 30.64
C LYS A 220 -12.93 6.47 30.67
N SER A 221 -12.57 5.58 29.75
CA SER A 221 -13.14 4.22 29.68
C SER A 221 -12.39 3.24 30.58
N ALA A 222 -11.24 3.64 31.12
CA ALA A 222 -10.42 2.86 32.04
C ALA A 222 -10.69 3.16 33.53
N GLU A 223 -11.50 4.19 33.82
CA GLU A 223 -12.02 4.55 35.16
C GLU A 223 -13.35 3.85 35.45
#